data_AF-A0A6G0VVX5-F1
#
_entry.id   AF-A0A6G0VVX5-F1
#
_cell.length_a   1.000
_cell.length_b   1.000
_cell.length_c   1.000
_cell.angle_alpha   90.00
_cell.angle_beta   90.00
_cell.angle_gamma   90.00
#
_symmetry.space_group_name_H-M   'P 1'
#
loop_
_entity.id
_entity.type
_entity.pdbx_description
1 polymer ?
#
loop_
_entity_poly.entity_id
_entity_poly.type
_entity_poly.pdbx_seq_one_letter_code
_entity_poly.pdbx_strand_id
1 'polypeptide(L)'
;NNISIENPFQGNKRKRKEPNDHQNFIVTASTSAQYTEPTQSNVQTTKDFYRINAYYVILDTLVTKLRERFSNDSLQMGISIDNFFQLKFEESQFFIDHYQGLLNLSKFNIQSEMTVVKNSILQLGNEINYETIKQNISKSVFPNLYKLLQVAISIPISLATCERSFSAMHKIKTWLRISMLQEKFNNSSILYIEKDININIENVIDVFADQNRFIVLK
;
A
#
# COMPACT_ATOMS: atom_id res chain seq x y z
N ASN A 1 0.76 37.19 5.61
CA ASN A 1 0.96 36.54 4.30
C ASN A 1 -0.37 35.99 3.81
N ASN A 2 -1.13 36.82 3.09
CA ASN A 2 -2.39 36.43 2.45
C ASN A 2 -2.08 35.49 1.27
N ILE A 3 -2.22 34.19 1.50
CA ILE A 3 -2.23 33.22 0.41
C ILE A 3 -3.67 33.20 -0.11
N SER A 4 -3.93 33.94 -1.19
CA SER A 4 -5.20 33.87 -1.91
C SER A 4 -5.26 32.55 -2.65
N ILE A 5 -6.08 31.62 -2.15
CA ILE A 5 -6.37 30.36 -2.82
C ILE A 5 -7.49 30.65 -3.83
N GLU A 6 -7.12 30.92 -5.08
CA GLU A 6 -8.08 31.13 -6.15
C GLU A 6 -8.80 29.83 -6.51
N ASN A 7 -10.09 29.94 -6.83
CA ASN A 7 -10.89 28.80 -7.27
C ASN A 7 -10.59 28.58 -8.77
N PRO A 8 -10.07 27.41 -9.19
CA PRO A 8 -9.69 27.16 -10.60
C PRO A 8 -10.87 27.22 -11.58
N PHE A 9 -12.11 27.36 -11.09
CA PHE A 9 -13.33 27.42 -11.90
C PHE A 9 -13.90 28.84 -12.11
N GLN A 10 -13.24 29.90 -11.65
CA GLN A 10 -13.67 31.30 -11.89
C GLN A 10 -13.30 31.85 -13.28
N GLY A 11 -13.01 30.98 -14.26
CA GLY A 11 -12.93 31.39 -15.66
C GLY A 11 -14.31 31.43 -16.30
N ASN A 12 -14.66 32.52 -17.00
CA ASN A 12 -15.87 32.61 -17.82
C ASN A 12 -15.89 31.50 -18.89
N LYS A 13 -16.54 30.37 -18.60
CA LYS A 13 -16.78 29.31 -19.57
C LYS A 13 -17.69 29.85 -20.68
N ARG A 14 -17.19 29.90 -21.91
CA ARG A 14 -18.02 30.03 -23.12
C ARG A 14 -19.08 28.91 -23.09
N LYS A 15 -20.36 29.26 -22.95
CA LYS A 15 -21.45 28.28 -23.03
C LYS A 15 -21.48 27.71 -24.45
N ARG A 16 -21.01 26.47 -24.63
CA ARG A 16 -21.25 25.71 -25.86
C ARG A 16 -22.70 25.24 -25.83
N LYS A 17 -23.44 25.57 -26.89
CA LYS A 17 -24.80 25.08 -27.10
C LYS A 17 -24.70 23.67 -27.67
N GLU A 18 -25.29 22.69 -26.99
CA GLU A 18 -25.32 21.32 -27.50
C GLU A 18 -26.25 21.23 -28.72
N PRO A 19 -25.88 20.49 -29.78
CA PRO A 19 -26.76 20.23 -30.91
C PRO A 19 -27.89 19.28 -30.49
N ASN A 20 -29.10 19.54 -30.97
CA ASN A 20 -30.33 18.87 -30.52
C ASN A 20 -30.41 17.36 -30.81
N ASP A 21 -29.49 16.79 -31.59
CA ASP A 21 -29.58 15.41 -32.12
C ASP A 21 -29.03 14.31 -31.18
N HIS A 22 -28.48 14.65 -30.00
CA HIS A 22 -27.84 13.67 -29.13
C HIS A 22 -28.35 13.69 -27.68
N GLN A 23 -29.67 13.80 -27.46
CA GLN A 23 -30.25 13.76 -26.11
C GLN A 23 -30.26 12.36 -25.45
N ASN A 24 -29.99 11.27 -26.20
CA ASN A 24 -30.20 9.90 -25.73
C ASN A 24 -28.93 9.02 -25.64
N PHE A 25 -27.72 9.59 -25.73
CA PHE A 25 -26.49 8.80 -25.57
C PHE A 25 -25.68 9.28 -24.36
N ILE A 26 -25.44 8.37 -23.40
CA ILE A 26 -24.50 8.59 -22.30
C ILE A 26 -23.09 8.40 -22.86
N VAL A 27 -22.40 9.49 -23.17
CA VAL A 27 -20.98 9.45 -23.54
C VAL A 27 -20.16 9.24 -22.28
N THR A 28 -19.73 8.00 -22.03
CA THR A 28 -18.71 7.70 -21.02
C THR A 28 -17.32 7.74 -21.68
N ALA A 29 -16.83 8.96 -21.94
CA ALA A 29 -15.44 9.14 -22.33
C ALA A 29 -14.54 9.08 -21.08
N SER A 30 -13.72 8.04 -21.01
CA SER A 30 -12.72 7.80 -19.97
C SER A 30 -11.50 8.71 -20.16
N THR A 31 -11.37 9.76 -19.34
CA THR A 31 -10.06 10.34 -18.99
C THR A 31 -10.14 10.99 -17.61
N SER A 32 -9.60 10.30 -16.60
CA SER A 32 -9.07 10.82 -15.33
C SER A 32 -9.77 11.99 -14.64
N ALA A 33 -11.10 12.04 -14.66
CA ALA A 33 -11.84 12.96 -13.82
C ALA A 33 -13.23 12.40 -13.54
N GLN A 34 -13.36 11.68 -12.42
CA GLN A 34 -14.65 11.62 -11.74
C GLN A 34 -14.92 13.02 -11.19
N TYR A 35 -15.33 13.94 -12.07
CA TYR A 35 -16.10 15.10 -11.67
C TYR A 35 -17.49 14.58 -11.36
N THR A 36 -17.74 14.21 -10.10
CA THR A 36 -19.05 14.45 -9.54
C THR A 36 -19.33 15.93 -9.77
N GLU A 37 -20.30 16.24 -10.64
CA GLU A 37 -20.77 17.61 -10.75
C GLU A 37 -21.07 18.12 -9.34
N PRO A 38 -20.48 19.25 -8.90
CA PRO A 38 -20.86 19.81 -7.64
C PRO A 38 -22.33 20.15 -7.75
N THR A 39 -23.15 19.54 -6.89
CA THR A 39 -24.48 20.05 -6.60
C THR A 39 -24.32 21.55 -6.43
N GLN A 40 -24.99 22.32 -7.29
CA GLN A 40 -25.05 23.77 -7.23
C GLN A 40 -25.79 24.18 -5.95
N SER A 41 -25.16 23.92 -4.81
CA SER A 41 -25.48 24.57 -3.55
C SER A 41 -24.75 25.91 -3.61
N ASN A 42 -25.48 26.99 -3.33
CA ASN A 42 -24.93 28.34 -3.24
C ASN A 42 -23.70 28.37 -2.32
N VAL A 43 -22.51 28.28 -2.89
CA VAL A 43 -21.28 28.36 -2.10
C VAL A 43 -20.97 29.83 -1.85
N GLN A 44 -21.30 30.32 -0.66
CA GLN A 44 -21.16 31.73 -0.29
C GLN A 44 -19.70 32.17 -0.05
N THR A 45 -18.75 31.24 0.15
CA THR A 45 -17.33 31.57 0.43
C THR A 45 -16.37 30.53 -0.18
N THR A 46 -15.19 30.94 -0.67
CA THR A 46 -14.11 30.02 -1.14
C THR A 46 -13.74 28.95 -0.11
N LYS A 47 -13.82 29.28 1.18
CA LYS A 47 -13.66 28.33 2.29
C LYS A 47 -14.69 27.20 2.26
N ASP A 48 -15.96 27.50 2.01
CA ASP A 48 -17.03 26.50 1.98
C ASP A 48 -16.93 25.61 0.74
N PHE A 49 -16.42 26.15 -0.37
CA PHE A 49 -16.12 25.36 -1.58
C PHE A 49 -15.12 24.23 -1.27
N TYR A 50 -13.97 24.58 -0.69
CA TYR A 50 -12.95 23.58 -0.33
C TYR A 50 -13.40 22.67 0.81
N ARG A 51 -14.20 23.18 1.75
CA ARG A 51 -14.76 22.39 2.84
C ARG A 51 -15.65 21.26 2.31
N ILE A 52 -16.54 21.56 1.37
CA ILE A 52 -17.48 20.58 0.80
C ILE A 52 -16.77 19.66 -0.19
N ASN A 53 -16.02 20.21 -1.15
CA ASN A 53 -15.51 19.44 -2.28
C ASN A 53 -14.18 18.72 -2.02
N ALA A 54 -13.38 19.18 -1.06
CA ALA A 54 -12.10 18.56 -0.75
C ALA A 54 -12.10 17.97 0.67
N TYR A 55 -12.36 18.78 1.69
CA TYR A 55 -12.19 18.35 3.08
C TYR A 55 -13.14 17.21 3.46
N TYR A 56 -14.46 17.38 3.25
CA TYR A 56 -15.41 16.33 3.58
C TYR A 56 -15.25 15.09 2.71
N VAL A 57 -14.97 15.25 1.42
CA VAL A 57 -14.67 14.11 0.53
C VAL A 57 -13.46 13.31 1.03
N ILE A 58 -12.38 13.98 1.45
CA ILE A 58 -11.21 13.32 2.01
C ILE A 58 -11.55 12.61 3.34
N LEU A 59 -12.33 13.25 4.22
CA LEU A 59 -12.73 12.61 5.47
C LEU A 59 -13.63 11.39 5.25
N ASP A 60 -14.63 11.50 4.38
CA ASP A 60 -15.55 10.40 4.10
C ASP A 60 -14.84 9.24 3.40
N THR A 61 -13.92 9.54 2.49
CA THR A 61 -13.07 8.51 1.88
C THR A 61 -12.16 7.85 2.92
N LEU A 62 -11.54 8.61 3.82
CA LEU A 62 -10.73 8.04 4.91
C LEU A 62 -11.57 7.16 5.83
N VAL A 63 -12.75 7.63 6.26
CA VAL A 63 -13.65 6.86 7.14
C VAL A 63 -14.11 5.58 6.45
N THR A 64 -14.52 5.66 5.17
CA THR A 64 -14.93 4.50 4.39
C THR A 64 -13.80 3.50 4.24
N LYS A 65 -12.59 3.96 3.88
CA LYS A 65 -11.42 3.08 3.72
C LYS A 65 -10.96 2.46 5.03
N LEU A 66 -11.05 3.18 6.15
CA LEU A 66 -10.77 2.62 7.47
C LEU A 66 -11.78 1.54 7.85
N ARG A 67 -13.07 1.76 7.57
CA ARG A 67 -14.12 0.76 7.80
C ARG A 67 -13.95 -0.49 6.93
N GLU A 68 -13.63 -0.32 5.65
CA GLU A 68 -13.32 -1.43 4.74
C GLU A 68 -12.08 -2.20 5.23
N ARG A 69 -11.03 -1.48 5.64
CA ARG A 69 -9.77 -2.06 6.10
C ARG A 69 -9.88 -2.84 7.40
N PHE A 70 -10.71 -2.41 8.35
CA PHE A 70 -10.95 -3.09 9.64
C PHE A 70 -12.30 -3.80 9.66
N SER A 71 -12.74 -4.28 8.51
CA SER A 71 -13.94 -5.11 8.40
C SER A 71 -13.76 -6.45 9.13
N ASN A 72 -14.86 -7.10 9.49
CA ASN A 72 -14.81 -8.42 10.12
C ASN A 72 -14.04 -9.44 9.26
N ASP A 73 -14.17 -9.38 7.94
CA ASP A 73 -13.47 -10.25 6.99
C ASP A 73 -11.95 -10.05 7.04
N SER A 74 -11.49 -8.79 7.14
CA SER A 74 -10.06 -8.48 7.26
C SER A 74 -9.46 -9.00 8.58
N LEU A 75 -10.25 -8.94 9.67
CA LEU A 75 -9.85 -9.47 10.97
C LEU A 75 -9.82 -10.99 10.96
N GLN A 76 -10.83 -11.63 10.36
CA GLN A 76 -10.86 -13.07 10.15
C GLN A 76 -9.67 -13.54 9.30
N MET A 77 -9.32 -12.80 8.25
CA MET A 77 -8.12 -13.06 7.45
C MET A 77 -6.85 -12.99 8.31
N GLY A 78 -6.70 -11.94 9.12
CA GLY A 78 -5.55 -11.79 10.02
C GLY A 78 -5.41 -12.93 11.03
N ILE A 79 -6.51 -13.30 11.70
CA ILE A 79 -6.55 -14.43 12.64
C ILE A 79 -6.22 -15.75 11.92
N SER A 80 -6.74 -15.96 10.71
CA SER A 80 -6.49 -17.17 9.94
C SER A 80 -5.03 -17.30 9.51
N ILE A 81 -4.37 -16.19 9.21
CA ILE A 81 -2.94 -16.17 8.89
C ILE A 81 -2.09 -16.44 10.13
N ASP A 82 -2.46 -15.89 11.29
CA ASP A 82 -1.77 -16.20 12.55
C ASP A 82 -1.87 -17.70 12.90
N ASN A 83 -3.06 -18.27 12.77
CA ASN A 83 -3.29 -19.70 12.95
C ASN A 83 -2.55 -20.56 11.89
N PHE A 84 -2.36 -20.04 10.68
CA PHE A 84 -1.55 -20.68 9.65
C PHE A 84 -0.08 -20.74 10.04
N PHE A 85 0.49 -19.66 10.61
CA PHE A 85 1.86 -19.70 11.15
C PHE A 85 2.01 -20.67 12.33
N GLN A 86 0.94 -20.89 13.10
CA GLN A 86 0.89 -21.93 14.15
C GLN A 86 0.64 -23.36 13.59
N LEU A 87 0.59 -23.53 12.27
CA LEU A 87 0.34 -24.80 11.57
C LEU A 87 -0.99 -25.48 11.97
N LYS A 88 -2.03 -24.69 12.28
CA LYS A 88 -3.37 -25.17 12.61
C LYS A 88 -4.29 -25.10 11.40
N PHE A 89 -4.54 -26.24 10.76
CA PHE A 89 -5.29 -26.30 9.50
C PHE A 89 -6.76 -25.90 9.64
N GLU A 90 -7.43 -26.36 10.68
CA GLU A 90 -8.86 -26.12 10.90
C GLU A 90 -9.17 -24.63 11.05
N GLU A 91 -8.34 -23.91 11.80
CA GLU A 91 -8.51 -22.49 12.09
C GLU A 91 -7.98 -21.56 11.00
N SER A 92 -7.25 -22.09 10.00
CA SER A 92 -6.66 -21.32 8.88
C SER A 92 -7.40 -21.52 7.55
N GLN A 93 -8.54 -22.22 7.56
CA GLN A 93 -9.32 -22.51 6.35
C GLN A 93 -9.73 -21.26 5.58
N PHE A 94 -10.11 -20.18 6.24
CA PHE A 94 -10.53 -18.94 5.57
C PHE A 94 -9.42 -18.35 4.70
N PHE A 95 -8.17 -18.38 5.17
CA PHE A 95 -7.00 -17.94 4.39
C PHE A 95 -6.70 -18.90 3.23
N ILE A 96 -6.71 -20.21 3.49
CA ILE A 96 -6.45 -21.22 2.47
C ILE A 96 -7.51 -21.15 1.35
N ASP A 97 -8.78 -21.05 1.72
CA ASP A 97 -9.90 -21.04 0.80
C ASP A 97 -9.95 -19.76 -0.05
N HIS A 98 -9.44 -18.63 0.48
CA HIS A 98 -9.31 -17.38 -0.25
C HIS A 98 -8.24 -17.43 -1.36
N TYR A 99 -7.11 -18.09 -1.09
CA TYR A 99 -5.97 -18.12 -2.03
C TYR A 99 -5.84 -19.41 -2.84
N GLN A 100 -6.61 -20.47 -2.55
CA GLN A 100 -6.55 -21.75 -3.26
C GLN A 100 -6.77 -21.62 -4.76
N GLY A 101 -7.75 -20.79 -5.17
CA GLY A 101 -8.11 -20.59 -6.57
C GLY A 101 -7.09 -19.76 -7.34
N LEU A 102 -6.43 -18.80 -6.66
CA LEU A 102 -5.38 -17.98 -7.28
C LEU A 102 -4.09 -18.78 -7.51
N LEU A 103 -3.77 -19.68 -6.58
CA LEU A 103 -2.51 -20.43 -6.57
C LEU A 103 -2.62 -21.84 -7.15
N ASN A 104 -3.82 -22.26 -7.58
CA ASN A 104 -4.15 -23.63 -8.03
C ASN A 104 -3.66 -24.69 -7.02
N LEU A 105 -3.96 -24.49 -5.74
CA LEU A 105 -3.54 -25.40 -4.66
C LEU A 105 -4.69 -26.33 -4.29
N SER A 106 -4.36 -27.59 -4.00
CA SER A 106 -5.33 -28.51 -3.41
C SER A 106 -5.30 -28.43 -1.89
N LYS A 107 -6.49 -28.27 -1.30
CA LYS A 107 -6.69 -28.21 0.16
C LYS A 107 -6.14 -29.44 0.88
N PHE A 108 -6.29 -30.62 0.27
CA PHE A 108 -5.77 -31.88 0.80
C PHE A 108 -4.24 -31.92 0.87
N ASN A 109 -3.53 -31.41 -0.15
CA ASN A 109 -2.07 -31.39 -0.13
C ASN A 109 -1.55 -30.41 0.93
N ILE A 110 -2.17 -29.23 1.07
CA ILE A 110 -1.81 -28.27 2.12
C ILE A 110 -2.00 -28.90 3.51
N GLN A 111 -3.13 -29.58 3.74
CA GLN A 111 -3.39 -30.28 5.00
C GLN A 111 -2.32 -31.33 5.30
N SER A 112 -2.00 -32.16 4.31
CA SER A 112 -0.99 -33.21 4.43
C SER A 112 0.39 -32.63 4.72
N GLU A 113 0.83 -31.66 3.93
CA GLU A 113 2.12 -30.98 4.10
C GLU A 113 2.22 -30.32 5.48
N MET A 114 1.17 -29.63 5.92
CA MET A 114 1.17 -28.93 7.22
C MET A 114 1.20 -29.89 8.41
N THR A 115 0.50 -31.03 8.33
CA THR A 115 0.56 -32.05 9.38
C THR A 115 1.94 -32.69 9.49
N VAL A 116 2.59 -32.98 8.35
CA VAL A 116 3.96 -33.53 8.31
C VAL A 116 4.95 -32.53 8.90
N VAL A 117 4.88 -31.26 8.50
CA VAL A 117 5.76 -30.21 9.04
C VAL A 117 5.54 -30.04 10.54
N LYS A 118 4.28 -29.98 11.00
CA LYS A 118 3.96 -29.88 12.43
C LYS A 118 4.54 -31.04 13.23
N ASN A 119 4.35 -32.27 12.75
CA ASN A 119 4.89 -33.46 13.41
C ASN A 119 6.42 -33.47 13.42
N SER A 120 7.06 -33.02 12.32
CA SER A 120 8.52 -32.92 12.26
C SER A 120 9.06 -31.95 13.31
N ILE A 121 8.47 -30.76 13.46
CA ILE A 121 8.91 -29.75 14.44
C ILE A 121 8.70 -30.26 15.87
N LEU A 122 7.56 -30.90 16.14
CA LEU A 122 7.26 -31.46 17.46
C LEU A 122 8.20 -32.60 17.85
N GLN A 123 8.62 -33.43 16.89
CA GLN A 123 9.61 -34.49 17.13
C GLN A 123 10.98 -33.93 17.52
N LEU A 124 11.34 -32.74 17.04
CA LEU A 124 12.56 -32.05 17.42
C LEU A 124 12.47 -31.37 18.81
N GLY A 125 11.29 -31.37 19.45
CA GLY A 125 11.08 -30.73 20.75
C GLY A 125 11.07 -29.20 20.72
N ASN A 126 10.98 -28.60 19.53
CA ASN A 126 11.03 -27.15 19.34
C ASN A 126 9.62 -26.54 19.33
N GLU A 127 9.50 -25.31 19.83
CA GLU A 127 8.30 -24.49 19.65
C GLU A 127 8.15 -24.05 18.19
N ILE A 128 6.90 -23.90 17.73
CA ILE A 128 6.60 -23.41 16.39
C ILE A 128 6.93 -21.92 16.34
N ASN A 129 8.14 -21.61 15.87
CA ASN A 129 8.61 -20.25 15.65
C ASN A 129 9.03 -20.04 14.19
N TYR A 130 9.06 -18.79 13.74
CA TYR A 130 9.47 -18.39 12.40
C TYR A 130 10.81 -19.01 11.96
N GLU A 131 11.80 -19.06 12.85
CA GLU A 131 13.11 -19.66 12.55
C GLU A 131 13.02 -21.15 12.28
N THR A 132 12.24 -21.88 13.09
CA THR A 132 12.02 -23.32 12.93
C THR A 132 11.28 -23.63 11.64
N ILE A 133 10.27 -22.82 11.29
CA ILE A 133 9.51 -22.94 10.04
C ILE A 133 10.44 -22.72 8.85
N LYS A 134 11.30 -21.69 8.91
CA LYS A 134 12.25 -21.36 7.84
C LYS A 134 13.28 -22.47 7.60
N GLN A 135 13.73 -23.16 8.65
CA GLN A 135 14.70 -24.25 8.53
C GLN A 135 14.08 -25.55 8.01
N ASN A 136 12.84 -25.85 8.40
CA ASN A 136 12.17 -27.12 8.07
C ASN A 136 11.39 -27.09 6.76
N ILE A 137 10.99 -25.91 6.26
CA ILE A 137 10.24 -25.80 5.01
C ILE A 137 11.21 -25.55 3.84
N SER A 138 11.35 -26.57 2.99
CA SER A 138 12.04 -26.44 1.71
C SER A 138 11.05 -26.48 0.54
N LYS A 139 11.31 -25.66 -0.49
CA LYS A 139 10.46 -25.56 -1.68
C LYS A 139 10.33 -26.89 -2.44
N SER A 140 11.35 -27.75 -2.39
CA SER A 140 11.35 -29.05 -3.06
C SER A 140 10.48 -30.08 -2.34
N VAL A 141 10.36 -30.00 -1.02
CA VAL A 141 9.61 -30.99 -0.22
C VAL A 141 8.17 -30.55 0.00
N PHE A 142 7.92 -29.26 0.21
CA PHE A 142 6.60 -28.72 0.52
C PHE A 142 6.21 -27.58 -0.45
N PRO A 143 5.94 -27.88 -1.73
CA PRO A 143 5.73 -26.85 -2.74
C PRO A 143 4.45 -26.03 -2.54
N ASN A 144 3.38 -26.64 -2.00
CA ASN A 144 2.09 -25.96 -1.82
C ASN A 144 2.12 -25.06 -0.59
N LEU A 145 2.63 -25.60 0.53
CA LEU A 145 2.82 -24.86 1.77
C LEU A 145 3.80 -23.69 1.57
N TYR A 146 4.90 -23.89 0.83
CA TYR A 146 5.89 -22.84 0.57
C TYR A 146 5.29 -21.66 -0.21
N LYS A 147 4.50 -21.93 -1.27
CA LYS A 147 3.80 -20.87 -2.02
C LYS A 147 2.84 -20.09 -1.13
N LEU A 148 2.07 -20.80 -0.32
CA LEU A 148 1.10 -20.17 0.57
C LEU A 148 1.78 -19.35 1.68
N LEU A 149 2.91 -19.84 2.21
CA LEU A 149 3.74 -19.11 3.17
C LEU A 149 4.33 -17.83 2.57
N GLN A 150 4.75 -17.86 1.30
CA GLN A 150 5.21 -16.67 0.60
C GLN A 150 4.10 -15.61 0.51
N VAL A 151 2.87 -16.03 0.23
CA VAL A 151 1.71 -15.13 0.24
C VAL A 151 1.44 -14.61 1.65
N ALA A 152 1.42 -15.48 2.67
CA ALA A 152 1.17 -15.09 4.06
C ALA A 152 2.14 -14.00 4.55
N ILE A 153 3.44 -14.12 4.23
CA ILE A 153 4.47 -13.14 4.61
C ILE A 153 4.34 -11.84 3.81
N SER A 154 3.85 -11.91 2.56
CA SER A 154 3.65 -10.74 1.71
C SER A 154 2.44 -9.90 2.08
N ILE A 155 1.45 -10.48 2.78
CA ILE A 155 0.26 -9.74 3.20
C ILE A 155 0.67 -8.77 4.31
N PRO A 156 0.47 -7.46 4.12
CA PRO A 156 0.77 -6.47 5.14
C PRO A 156 -0.32 -6.51 6.23
N ILE A 157 -0.21 -7.47 7.15
CA ILE A 157 -1.08 -7.55 8.33
C ILE A 157 -0.74 -6.42 9.30
N SER A 158 0.53 -5.99 9.33
CA SER A 158 1.04 -4.94 10.21
C SER A 158 1.39 -3.64 9.47
N LEU A 159 1.23 -2.52 10.17
CA LEU A 159 1.63 -1.18 9.77
C LEU A 159 3.11 -0.88 9.97
N ALA A 160 3.92 -1.85 10.42
CA ALA A 160 5.31 -1.63 10.78
C ALA A 160 6.15 -0.94 9.69
N THR A 161 5.90 -1.25 8.41
CA THR A 161 6.58 -0.59 7.27
C THR A 161 6.17 0.88 7.13
N CYS A 162 4.89 1.19 7.28
CA CYS A 162 4.37 2.55 7.33
C CYS A 162 4.94 3.31 8.53
N GLU A 163 4.93 2.70 9.72
CA GLU A 163 5.49 3.31 10.94
C GLU A 163 6.98 3.61 10.80
N ARG A 164 7.77 2.67 10.24
CA ARG A 164 9.19 2.88 9.91
C ARG A 164 9.36 4.07 8.98
N SER A 165 8.52 4.17 7.94
CA SER A 165 8.55 5.25 6.96
C SER A 165 8.15 6.62 7.55
N PHE A 166 7.10 6.67 8.36
CA PHE A 166 6.67 7.89 9.04
C PHE A 166 7.68 8.34 10.11
N SER A 167 8.27 7.40 10.85
CA SER A 167 9.34 7.68 11.81
C SER A 167 10.58 8.24 11.11
N ALA A 168 10.98 7.65 9.98
CA ALA A 168 12.05 8.17 9.14
C ALA A 168 11.73 9.59 8.64
N MET A 169 10.52 9.80 8.09
CA MET A 169 10.06 11.10 7.62
C MET A 169 10.10 12.16 8.72
N HIS A 170 9.64 11.83 9.93
CA HIS A 170 9.63 12.75 11.07
C HIS A 170 11.05 13.21 11.45
N LYS A 171 12.04 12.32 11.35
CA LYS A 171 13.45 12.66 11.62
C LYS A 171 14.09 13.48 10.51
N ILE A 172 13.72 13.23 9.25
CA ILE A 172 14.28 13.94 8.09
C ILE A 172 13.67 15.34 7.96
N LYS A 173 12.36 15.47 8.17
CA LYS A 173 11.60 16.71 8.02
C LYS A 173 11.59 17.53 9.31
N THR A 174 12.75 18.07 9.65
CA THR A 174 12.92 19.02 10.76
C THR A 174 12.45 20.43 10.37
N TRP A 175 12.19 21.29 11.37
CA TRP A 175 11.78 22.69 11.16
C TRP A 175 12.74 23.49 10.25
N LEU A 176 14.04 23.23 10.34
CA LEU A 176 15.06 23.87 9.51
C LEU A 176 15.10 23.34 8.06
N ARG A 177 14.45 22.21 7.77
CA ARG A 177 14.50 21.51 6.47
C ARG A 177 13.15 21.50 5.74
N ILE A 178 12.24 22.42 6.08
CA ILE A 178 10.89 22.46 5.49
C ILE A 178 10.92 22.75 3.97
N SER A 179 11.92 23.48 3.48
CA SER A 179 12.04 23.89 2.06
C SER A 179 12.66 22.84 1.12
N MET A 180 12.82 21.60 1.58
CA MET A 180 13.43 20.53 0.81
C MET A 180 12.52 20.09 -0.36
N LEU A 181 13.09 19.97 -1.57
CA LEU A 181 12.38 19.44 -2.74
C LEU A 181 11.97 17.98 -2.50
N GLN A 182 10.81 17.58 -3.03
CA GLN A 182 10.26 16.23 -2.86
C GLN A 182 11.24 15.13 -3.30
N GLU A 183 11.98 15.34 -4.40
CA GLU A 183 12.97 14.39 -4.91
C GLU A 183 14.09 14.15 -3.89
N LYS A 184 14.67 15.22 -3.36
CA LYS A 184 15.73 15.14 -2.34
C LYS A 184 15.20 14.47 -1.08
N PHE A 185 13.97 14.77 -0.68
CA PHE A 185 13.32 14.18 0.49
C PHE A 185 13.12 12.67 0.32
N ASN A 186 12.62 12.23 -0.83
CA ASN A 186 12.45 10.81 -1.16
C ASN A 186 13.79 10.07 -1.12
N ASN A 187 14.82 10.61 -1.78
CA ASN A 187 16.17 10.01 -1.81
C ASN A 187 16.77 9.89 -0.40
N SER A 188 16.62 10.93 0.42
CA SER A 188 17.12 10.91 1.81
C SER A 188 16.34 9.92 2.69
N SER A 189 15.04 9.76 2.43
CA SER A 189 14.18 8.82 3.16
C SER A 189 14.56 7.38 2.85
N ILE A 190 14.82 7.06 1.59
CA ILE A 190 15.28 5.73 1.18
C ILE A 190 16.62 5.41 1.86
N LEU A 191 17.59 6.33 1.80
CA LEU A 191 18.90 6.14 2.43
C LEU A 191 18.80 5.94 3.95
N TYR A 192 17.90 6.66 4.62
CA TYR A 192 17.71 6.53 6.05
C TYR A 192 17.01 5.23 6.43
N ILE A 193 15.99 4.81 5.67
CA ILE A 193 15.26 3.56 5.90
C ILE A 193 16.21 2.38 5.68
N GLU A 194 16.93 2.35 4.56
CA GLU A 194 17.80 1.25 4.15
C GLU A 194 19.26 1.40 4.61
N LYS A 195 19.49 2.15 5.69
CA LYS A 195 20.83 2.39 6.25
C LYS A 195 21.60 1.11 6.65
N ASP A 196 20.88 0.00 6.83
CA ASP A 196 21.45 -1.29 7.23
C ASP A 196 22.01 -2.07 6.03
N ILE A 197 21.74 -1.62 4.81
CA ILE A 197 22.32 -2.18 3.59
C ILE A 197 23.75 -1.64 3.45
N ASN A 198 24.73 -2.54 3.38
CA ASN A 198 26.12 -2.15 3.17
C ASN A 198 26.32 -1.70 1.71
N ILE A 199 26.75 -0.46 1.52
CA ILE A 199 26.98 0.12 0.19
C ILE A 199 28.49 0.20 -0.04
N ASN A 200 28.97 -0.30 -1.19
CA ASN A 200 30.37 -0.13 -1.56
C ASN A 200 30.64 1.33 -1.93
N ILE A 201 31.42 2.02 -1.09
CA ILE A 201 31.72 3.44 -1.20
C ILE A 201 32.53 3.73 -2.48
N GLU A 202 33.41 2.83 -2.90
CA GLU A 202 34.24 3.00 -4.10
C GLU A 202 33.38 3.10 -5.35
N ASN A 203 32.42 2.17 -5.50
CA ASN A 203 31.46 2.21 -6.61
C ASN A 203 30.63 3.50 -6.63
N VAL A 204 30.29 4.05 -5.46
CA VAL A 204 29.55 5.32 -5.37
C VAL A 204 30.42 6.48 -5.85
N ILE A 205 31.71 6.48 -5.49
CA ILE A 205 32.67 7.50 -5.93
C ILE A 205 32.85 7.44 -7.45
N ASP A 206 33.01 6.26 -8.02
CA ASP A 206 33.19 6.07 -9.46
C ASP A 206 31.95 6.54 -10.23
N VAL A 207 30.75 6.12 -9.81
CA VAL A 207 29.48 6.58 -10.41
C VAL A 207 29.32 8.09 -10.26
N PHE A 208 29.74 8.68 -9.15
CA PHE A 208 29.70 10.13 -8.95
C PHE A 208 30.75 10.88 -9.79
N ALA A 209 31.88 10.26 -10.09
CA ALA A 209 32.92 10.82 -10.95
C ALA A 209 32.50 10.79 -12.43
N ASP A 210 31.79 9.76 -12.87
CA ASP A 210 31.28 9.61 -14.24
C ASP A 210 30.11 10.54 -14.57
N GLN A 211 29.44 11.11 -13.56
CA GLN A 211 28.36 12.07 -13.79
C GLN A 211 28.88 13.44 -14.23
N ASN A 212 28.43 13.90 -15.41
CA ASN A 212 28.76 15.21 -15.97
C ASN A 212 28.31 16.36 -15.06
N ARG A 213 29.27 17.11 -14.51
CA ARG A 213 29.08 18.20 -13.53
C ARG A 213 28.69 19.55 -14.13
N PHE A 214 28.10 19.59 -15.32
CA PHE A 214 27.65 20.86 -15.89
C PHE A 214 26.35 21.29 -15.23
N ILE A 215 26.42 22.40 -14.49
CA ILE A 215 25.21 23.12 -14.07
C ILE A 215 24.63 23.74 -15.33
N VAL A 216 23.58 23.12 -15.88
CA VAL A 216 22.81 23.72 -16.97
C VAL A 216 21.95 24.81 -16.34
N LEU A 217 22.43 26.05 -16.39
CA LEU A 217 21.63 27.23 -16.09
C LEU A 217 20.57 27.35 -17.19
N LYS A 218 19.30 27.12 -16.83
CA LYS A 218 18.12 27.44 -17.66
C LYS A 218 17.61 28.83 -17.32
#